data_AF-A0A9Q3BSP5-F1
#
_entry.id   AF-A0A9Q3BSP5-F1
#
_cell.length_a   1.000
_cell.length_b   1.000
_cell.length_c   1.000
_cell.angle_alpha   90.00
_cell.angle_beta   90.00
_cell.angle_gamma   90.00
#
_symmetry.space_group_name_H-M   'P 1'
#
loop_
_entity.id
_entity.type
_entity.pdbx_description
1 polymer ?
#
loop_
_entity_poly.entity_id
_entity_poly.type
_entity_poly.pdbx_seq_one_letter_code
_entity_poly.pdbx_strand_id
1 'polypeptide(L)'
;MNHLKKNLLTINPKAKHFHDLWKKACDTASKCIAEAKDYNKQKYDRTCMEPDIKLGDQVLVSTLEFNNFKGPKEMTDSFLGPFTIIKLIGKNAVCRHQTYRGIL
;
A
#
# COMPACT_ATOMS: atom_id res chain seq x y z
N MET A 1 39.25 2.81 -49.88
CA MET A 1 38.33 3.35 -48.86
C MET A 1 38.25 2.38 -47.70
N ASN A 2 38.81 2.72 -46.53
CA ASN A 2 38.47 2.10 -45.23
C ASN A 2 39.09 2.95 -44.11
N HIS A 3 38.47 4.11 -43.82
CA HIS A 3 38.96 5.07 -42.81
C HIS A 3 38.19 5.02 -41.48
N LEU A 4 37.39 3.98 -41.22
CA LEU A 4 36.44 3.95 -40.09
C LEU A 4 36.91 3.18 -38.83
N LYS A 5 38.20 2.89 -38.65
CA LYS A 5 38.68 2.12 -37.47
C LYS A 5 39.77 2.81 -36.64
N LYS A 6 39.88 4.14 -36.65
CA LYS A 6 40.89 4.85 -35.83
C LYS A 6 40.43 5.27 -34.42
N ASN A 7 39.13 5.19 -34.11
CA ASN A 7 38.59 5.61 -32.81
C ASN A 7 37.64 4.57 -32.18
N LEU A 8 37.94 3.28 -32.30
CA LEU A 8 37.34 2.29 -31.39
C LEU A 8 38.10 2.37 -30.06
N LEU A 9 37.68 3.30 -29.18
CA LEU A 9 38.05 3.26 -27.77
C LEU A 9 37.53 1.92 -27.23
N THR A 10 38.41 0.91 -27.22
CA THR A 10 38.12 -0.37 -26.59
C THR A 10 38.29 -0.13 -25.10
N ILE A 11 37.30 0.52 -24.49
CA ILE A 11 37.21 0.67 -23.04
C ILE A 11 36.90 -0.73 -22.53
N ASN A 12 37.93 -1.54 -22.33
CA ASN A 12 37.77 -2.82 -21.67
C ASN A 12 37.55 -2.47 -20.19
N PRO A 13 36.32 -2.57 -19.65
CA PRO A 13 36.08 -2.19 -18.27
C PRO A 13 36.95 -3.08 -17.41
N LYS A 14 38.00 -2.50 -16.81
CA LYS A 14 38.86 -3.23 -15.88
C LYS A 14 37.96 -3.78 -14.77
N ALA A 15 38.26 -4.95 -14.22
CA ALA A 15 37.45 -5.58 -13.17
C ALA A 15 37.08 -4.61 -12.03
N LYS A 16 37.97 -3.68 -11.70
CA LYS A 16 37.72 -2.57 -10.75
C LYS A 16 36.54 -1.69 -11.16
N HIS A 17 36.46 -1.30 -12.43
CA HIS A 17 35.35 -0.47 -12.94
C HIS A 17 34.02 -1.21 -12.86
N PHE A 18 33.99 -2.51 -13.19
CA PHE A 18 32.79 -3.33 -13.05
C PHE A 18 32.35 -3.43 -11.59
N HIS A 19 33.29 -3.66 -10.67
CA HIS A 19 33.03 -3.69 -9.24
C HIS A 19 32.50 -2.35 -8.70
N ASP A 20 33.04 -1.23 -9.15
CA ASP A 20 32.58 0.10 -8.75
C ASP A 20 31.17 0.39 -9.28
N LEU A 21 30.85 -0.04 -10.50
CA LEU A 21 29.50 0.01 -11.06
C LEU A 21 28.53 -0.87 -10.28
N TRP A 22 28.94 -2.09 -9.93
CA TRP A 22 28.15 -3.02 -9.14
C TRP A 22 27.80 -2.42 -7.77
N LYS A 23 28.78 -1.84 -7.07
CA LYS A 23 28.54 -1.17 -5.78
C LYS A 23 27.51 -0.04 -5.91
N LYS A 24 27.67 0.83 -6.92
CA LYS A 24 26.70 1.91 -7.17
C LYS A 24 25.30 1.38 -7.45
N ALA A 25 25.18 0.27 -8.17
CA ALA A 25 23.90 -0.38 -8.45
C ALA A 25 23.27 -0.91 -7.14
N CYS A 26 24.04 -1.57 -6.28
CA CYS A 26 23.57 -2.03 -4.97
C CYS A 26 23.12 -0.88 -4.06
N ASP A 27 23.88 0.21 -4.03
CA ASP A 27 23.56 1.40 -3.22
C ASP A 27 22.26 2.04 -3.72
N THR A 28 22.11 2.16 -5.04
CA THR A 28 20.89 2.71 -5.67
C THR A 28 19.69 1.82 -5.39
N ALA A 29 19.82 0.50 -5.54
CA ALA A 29 18.75 -0.44 -5.26
C ALA A 29 18.30 -0.36 -3.79
N SER A 30 19.26 -0.27 -2.87
CA SER A 30 18.98 -0.13 -1.43
C SER A 30 18.22 1.16 -1.12
N LYS A 31 18.62 2.26 -1.76
CA LYS A 31 17.93 3.56 -1.65
C LYS A 31 16.50 3.49 -2.20
N CYS A 32 16.30 2.90 -3.38
CA CYS A 32 14.96 2.77 -3.96
C CYS A 32 14.02 1.94 -3.08
N ILE A 33 14.53 0.89 -2.43
CA ILE A 33 13.72 0.09 -1.48
C ILE A 33 13.32 0.93 -0.27
N ALA A 34 14.25 1.70 0.30
CA ALA A 34 13.98 2.58 1.42
C ALA A 34 12.92 3.65 1.05
N GLU A 35 13.10 4.33 -0.09
CA GLU A 35 12.15 5.33 -0.58
C GLU A 35 10.76 4.73 -0.85
N ALA A 36 10.69 3.54 -1.44
CA ALA A 36 9.42 2.85 -1.69
C ALA A 36 8.71 2.49 -0.37
N LYS A 37 9.46 2.03 0.64
CA LYS A 37 8.92 1.73 1.97
C LYS A 37 8.35 2.99 2.63
N ASP A 38 9.10 4.09 2.58
CA ASP A 38 8.70 5.36 3.19
C ASP A 38 7.50 5.97 2.46
N TYR A 39 7.49 5.93 1.13
CA TYR A 39 6.34 6.37 0.33
C TYR A 39 5.08 5.57 0.68
N ASN A 40 5.19 4.24 0.77
CA ASN A 40 4.06 3.38 1.13
C ASN A 40 3.56 3.68 2.55
N LYS A 41 4.47 3.89 3.50
CA LYS A 41 4.12 4.28 4.87
C LYS A 41 3.38 5.62 4.90
N GLN A 42 3.90 6.65 4.23
CA GLN A 42 3.27 7.97 4.18
C GLN A 42 1.90 7.92 3.49
N LYS A 43 1.78 7.15 2.41
CA LYS A 43 0.50 6.93 1.72
C LYS A 43 -0.51 6.23 2.63
N TYR A 44 -0.06 5.21 3.37
CA TYR A 44 -0.88 4.52 4.36
C TYR A 44 -1.33 5.48 5.45
N ASP A 45 -0.40 6.16 6.13
CA ASP A 45 -0.69 7.11 7.21
C ASP A 45 -1.63 8.24 6.76
N ARG A 46 -1.55 8.70 5.50
CA ARG A 46 -2.47 9.70 4.92
C ARG A 46 -3.88 9.16 4.67
N THR A 47 -4.01 7.90 4.27
CA THR A 47 -5.28 7.32 3.81
C THR A 47 -5.99 6.49 4.87
N CYS A 48 -5.28 6.14 5.94
CA CYS A 48 -5.75 5.34 7.06
C CYS A 48 -5.73 6.21 8.31
N MET A 49 -6.86 6.86 8.61
CA MET A 49 -7.03 7.57 9.87
C MET A 49 -7.87 6.68 10.79
N GLU A 50 -7.42 6.54 12.03
CA GLU A 50 -8.19 5.85 13.06
C GLU A 50 -9.46 6.68 13.35
N PRO A 51 -10.66 6.11 13.18
CA PRO A 51 -11.89 6.82 13.48
C PRO A 51 -12.05 6.98 15.00
N ASP A 52 -12.46 8.16 15.47
CA ASP A 52 -12.80 8.40 16.88
C ASP A 52 -14.17 7.76 17.18
N ILE A 53 -14.15 6.49 17.57
CA ILE A 53 -15.32 5.68 17.86
C ILE A 53 -15.43 5.45 19.36
N LYS A 54 -16.60 5.70 19.94
CA LYS A 54 -16.86 5.53 21.37
C LYS A 54 -17.94 4.48 21.61
N LEU A 55 -17.92 3.92 22.82
CA LEU A 55 -19.00 3.07 23.30
C LEU A 55 -20.30 3.88 23.36
N GLY A 56 -21.39 3.30 22.86
CA GLY A 56 -22.68 3.97 22.75
C GLY A 56 -22.91 4.73 21.45
N ASP A 57 -21.89 4.91 20.60
CA ASP A 57 -22.08 5.54 19.30
C ASP A 57 -22.93 4.66 18.38
N GLN A 58 -23.72 5.31 17.53
CA GLN A 58 -24.49 4.66 16.49
C GLN A 58 -23.70 4.64 15.18
N VAL A 59 -23.46 3.44 14.66
CA VAL A 59 -22.71 3.24 13.42
C VAL A 59 -23.49 2.45 12.39
N LEU A 60 -23.14 2.71 11.14
CA LEU A 60 -23.61 1.95 9.98
C LEU A 60 -22.53 0.97 9.54
N VAL A 61 -22.93 -0.24 9.21
CA VAL A 61 -22.04 -1.30 8.75
C VAL A 61 -22.19 -1.46 7.25
N SER A 62 -21.09 -1.36 6.50
CA SER A 62 -21.09 -1.48 5.03
C SER A 62 -21.41 -2.91 4.60
N THR A 63 -22.37 -3.09 3.69
CA THR A 63 -22.77 -4.42 3.19
C THR A 63 -21.85 -4.96 2.11
N LEU A 64 -20.91 -4.15 1.60
CA LEU A 64 -20.06 -4.45 0.44
C LEU A 64 -19.24 -5.74 0.60
N GLU A 65 -18.81 -6.07 1.82
CA GLU A 65 -17.97 -7.25 2.10
C GLU A 65 -18.72 -8.44 2.71
N PHE A 66 -20.03 -8.32 2.93
CA PHE A 66 -20.81 -9.40 3.50
C PHE A 66 -21.30 -10.35 2.41
N ASN A 67 -20.64 -11.51 2.32
CA ASN A 67 -21.03 -12.57 1.40
C ASN A 67 -22.30 -13.33 1.83
N ASN A 68 -22.85 -13.01 3.00
CA ASN A 68 -23.98 -13.72 3.60
C ASN A 68 -25.35 -13.12 3.23
N PHE A 69 -25.39 -12.00 2.51
CA PHE A 69 -26.66 -11.44 2.02
C PHE A 69 -27.15 -12.23 0.80
N LYS A 70 -28.36 -12.79 0.90
CA LYS A 70 -29.03 -13.46 -0.22
C LYS A 70 -29.78 -12.41 -1.06
N GLY A 71 -29.41 -12.26 -2.33
CA GLY A 71 -30.10 -11.39 -3.29
C GLY A 71 -29.14 -10.72 -4.29
N PRO A 72 -29.67 -10.00 -5.30
CA PRO A 72 -28.87 -9.19 -6.21
C PRO A 72 -28.15 -8.07 -5.45
N LYS A 73 -26.84 -7.90 -5.68
CA LYS A 73 -26.03 -6.87 -5.02
C LYS A 73 -26.51 -5.46 -5.34
N GLU A 74 -27.14 -5.24 -6.50
CA GLU A 74 -27.69 -3.92 -6.85
C GLU A 74 -28.92 -3.54 -6.01
N MET A 75 -29.59 -4.52 -5.39
CA MET A 75 -30.79 -4.30 -4.57
C MET A 75 -30.52 -4.31 -3.07
N THR A 76 -29.29 -4.60 -2.65
CA THR A 76 -28.90 -4.52 -1.24
C THR A 76 -28.44 -3.11 -0.90
N ASP A 77 -29.03 -2.53 0.15
CA ASP A 77 -28.56 -1.25 0.68
C ASP A 77 -27.07 -1.31 0.98
N SER A 78 -26.34 -0.26 0.62
CA SER A 78 -24.88 -0.21 0.83
C SER A 78 -24.47 -0.21 2.31
N PHE A 79 -25.42 0.07 3.21
CA PHE A 79 -25.20 0.16 4.65
C PHE A 79 -26.39 -0.42 5.42
N LEU A 80 -26.10 -1.07 6.55
CA LEU A 80 -27.08 -1.55 7.52
C LEU A 80 -26.91 -0.85 8.86
N GLY A 81 -28.03 -0.63 9.56
CA GLY A 81 -28.05 -0.08 10.91
C GLY A 81 -29.15 0.98 11.11
N PRO A 82 -29.07 1.80 12.18
CA PRO A 82 -27.90 1.99 13.05
C PRO A 82 -27.71 0.87 14.08
N PHE A 83 -26.45 0.52 14.35
CA PHE A 83 -26.06 -0.37 15.44
C PHE A 83 -25.35 0.42 16.54
N THR A 84 -25.60 0.07 17.80
CA THR A 84 -24.94 0.70 18.94
C THR A 84 -23.68 -0.08 19.32
N ILE A 85 -22.57 0.62 19.50
CA ILE A 85 -21.30 0.00 19.87
C ILE A 85 -21.31 -0.35 21.35
N ILE A 86 -21.24 -1.65 21.65
CA ILE A 86 -21.22 -2.15 23.03
C ILE A 86 -19.82 -2.45 23.54
N LYS A 87 -18.84 -2.63 22.64
CA LYS A 87 -17.45 -2.96 22.98
C LYS A 87 -16.51 -2.48 21.89
N LEU A 88 -15.26 -2.19 22.24
CA LEU A 88 -14.16 -1.95 21.29
C LEU A 88 -13.10 -3.05 21.49
N ILE A 89 -12.73 -3.74 20.42
CA ILE A 89 -11.71 -4.80 20.45
C ILE A 89 -10.46 -4.29 19.72
N GLY A 90 -9.50 -3.74 20.47
CA GLY A 90 -8.24 -3.24 19.94
C GLY A 90 -8.37 -1.88 19.21
N LYS A 91 -7.24 -1.43 18.65
CA LYS A 91 -7.14 -0.21 17.82
C LYS A 91 -7.54 -0.55 16.39
N ASN A 92 -8.45 0.22 15.81
CA ASN A 92 -9.02 -0.11 14.51
C ASN A 92 -8.39 0.76 13.41
N ALA A 93 -7.51 0.19 12.60
CA ALA A 93 -6.93 0.90 11.47
C ALA A 93 -7.88 0.80 10.26
N VAL A 94 -8.71 1.83 10.04
CA VAL A 94 -9.61 1.87 8.88
C VAL A 94 -8.91 2.61 7.73
N CYS A 95 -8.42 1.85 6.75
CA CYS A 95 -7.95 2.40 5.47
C CYS A 95 -9.10 2.50 4.48
N ARG A 96 -9.06 3.47 3.56
CA ARG A 96 -10.07 3.70 2.50
C ARG A 96 -10.46 2.44 1.70
N HIS A 97 -11.36 1.65 2.26
CA HIS A 97 -12.43 0.82 1.70
C HIS A 97 -13.09 0.17 2.91
N GLN A 98 -14.34 0.54 3.13
CA GLN A 98 -15.09 0.31 4.36
C GLN A 98 -15.03 -1.14 4.82
N THR A 99 -14.30 -1.40 5.89
CA THR A 99 -14.32 -2.67 6.60
C THR A 99 -14.26 -2.43 8.09
N TYR A 100 -15.44 -2.30 8.70
CA TYR A 100 -15.58 -2.66 10.10
C TYR A 100 -15.48 -4.18 10.18
N ARG A 101 -14.25 -4.70 10.27
CA ARG A 101 -14.07 -6.12 10.59
C ARG A 101 -14.47 -6.33 12.04
N GLY A 102 -15.72 -6.77 12.19
CA GLY A 102 -16.25 -7.49 13.35
C GLY A 102 -16.14 -6.75 14.67
N ILE A 103 -17.12 -5.89 14.95
CA ILE A 103 -17.58 -5.75 16.34
C ILE A 103 -19.11 -5.68 16.34
N LEU A 104 -19.70 -6.85 16.55
CA LEU A 104 -20.96 -7.02 17.28
C LEU A 104 -20.58 -7.60 18.65
#